data_AF-A0A1Q7XNN6-F1
#
_entry.id   AF-A0A1Q7XNN6-F1
#
_cell.length_a   1.000
_cell.length_b   1.000
_cell.length_c   1.000
_cell.angle_alpha   90.00
_cell.angle_beta   90.00
_cell.angle_gamma   90.00
#
_symmetry.space_group_name_H-M   'P 1'
#
loop_
_entity.id
_entity.type
_entity.pdbx_description
1 polymer ?
#
loop_
_entity_poly.entity_id
_entity_poly.type
_entity_poly.pdbx_seq_one_letter_code
_entity_poly.pdbx_strand_id
1 'polypeptide(L)'
;MTVPISTRTSPTGVIIPLYTYPTDLTWNLVVHVKTTHPSVPIIAIINPSSGPGTAIDSNFVAGITKLQNAGVIVLGYVHTKYAARAIATVKADIDFYKNWYNVDGINFDEMANTAGHEVYFSSLSQYAKSKGMKMTVGNPGMSTLTSYIDTVDNLSIYESSGLPTITMLSSRTSYSAYPKSKFSMIAFGINQLDTAFVAHASIYVGYLYITDNILPNPYDTLPVYFNNLVAALDTG
;
A
#
# COMPACT_ATOMS: atom_id res chain seq x y z
N MET A 1 -37.46 14.69 15.11
CA MET A 1 -36.94 14.66 13.72
C MET A 1 -35.51 14.18 13.80
N THR A 2 -35.27 12.89 13.60
CA THR A 2 -33.94 12.29 13.65
C THR A 2 -33.24 12.57 12.33
N VAL A 3 -32.16 13.34 12.39
CA VAL A 3 -31.25 13.54 11.25
C VAL A 3 -30.54 12.20 11.01
N PRO A 4 -30.52 11.66 9.77
CA PRO A 4 -29.72 10.48 9.49
C PRO A 4 -28.24 10.85 9.60
N ILE A 5 -27.50 10.15 10.45
CA ILE A 5 -26.04 10.19 10.44
C ILE A 5 -25.62 9.52 9.13
N SER A 6 -25.15 10.31 8.17
CA SER A 6 -24.46 9.77 7.00
C SER A 6 -23.15 9.13 7.49
N THR A 7 -23.18 7.84 7.77
CA THR A 7 -21.97 7.05 7.95
C THR A 7 -21.35 6.84 6.56
N ARG A 8 -20.72 7.87 5.99
CA ARG A 8 -19.78 7.65 4.88
C ARG A 8 -18.64 6.81 5.45
N THR A 9 -18.75 5.49 5.29
CA THR A 9 -17.63 4.57 5.48
C THR A 9 -16.46 5.09 4.65
N SER A 10 -15.25 5.09 5.20
CA SER A 10 -14.07 5.54 4.45
C SER A 10 -13.97 4.74 3.14
N PRO A 11 -13.79 5.41 1.98
CA PRO A 11 -13.74 4.72 0.70
C PRO A 11 -12.58 3.73 0.69
N THR A 12 -12.79 2.57 0.07
CA THR A 12 -11.70 1.62 -0.19
C THR A 12 -10.93 2.10 -1.41
N GLY A 13 -9.61 2.05 -1.34
CA GLY A 13 -8.70 2.45 -2.41
C GLY A 13 -7.90 1.29 -2.99
N VAL A 14 -6.91 1.66 -3.81
CA VAL A 14 -5.93 0.74 -4.38
C VAL A 14 -4.54 1.03 -3.83
N ILE A 15 -3.77 0.00 -3.46
CA ILE A 15 -2.36 0.10 -3.03
C ILE A 15 -1.46 -0.66 -4.01
N ILE A 16 -0.67 0.07 -4.79
CA ILE A 16 0.01 -0.47 -5.98
C ILE A 16 1.51 -0.63 -5.66
N PRO A 17 2.08 -1.83 -5.75
CA PRO A 17 3.52 -2.02 -5.92
C PRO A 17 3.94 -1.53 -7.32
N LEU A 18 4.25 -0.24 -7.46
CA LEU A 18 4.61 0.39 -8.74
C LEU A 18 6.12 0.29 -8.96
N TYR A 19 6.60 -0.93 -9.21
CA TYR A 19 8.04 -1.24 -9.29
C TYR A 19 8.62 -1.12 -10.71
N THR A 20 7.81 -0.66 -11.67
CA THR A 20 8.25 -0.22 -12.99
C THR A 20 9.07 1.06 -12.91
N TYR A 21 10.04 1.25 -13.80
CA TYR A 21 10.82 2.49 -13.86
C TYR A 21 9.94 3.69 -14.29
N PRO A 22 10.16 4.92 -13.79
CA PRO A 22 9.26 6.07 -14.01
C PRO A 22 9.04 6.52 -15.47
N THR A 23 9.88 6.09 -16.40
CA THR A 23 9.68 6.35 -17.84
C THR A 23 8.73 5.35 -18.50
N ASP A 24 8.34 4.29 -17.79
CA ASP A 24 7.34 3.35 -18.25
C ASP A 24 5.94 4.01 -18.33
N LEU A 25 5.10 3.51 -19.25
CA LEU A 25 3.75 4.02 -19.45
C LEU A 25 2.84 3.79 -18.23
N THR A 26 3.14 2.82 -17.38
CA THR A 26 2.39 2.51 -16.16
C THR A 26 2.22 3.74 -15.26
N TRP A 27 3.25 4.57 -15.10
CA TRP A 27 3.19 5.77 -14.26
C TRP A 27 2.18 6.79 -14.76
N ASN A 28 2.14 7.02 -16.08
CA ASN A 28 1.13 7.89 -16.69
C ASN A 28 -0.26 7.26 -16.64
N LEU A 29 -0.37 5.92 -16.72
CA LEU A 29 -1.63 5.21 -16.56
C LEU A 29 -2.19 5.37 -15.14
N VAL A 30 -1.36 5.28 -14.10
CA VAL A 30 -1.80 5.54 -12.71
C VAL A 30 -2.35 6.97 -12.58
N VAL A 31 -1.63 7.97 -13.11
CA VAL A 31 -2.11 9.36 -13.12
C VAL A 31 -3.45 9.47 -13.84
N HIS A 32 -3.56 8.91 -15.05
CA HIS A 32 -4.79 8.97 -15.84
C HIS A 32 -5.97 8.35 -15.09
N VAL A 33 -5.81 7.12 -14.58
CA VAL A 33 -6.86 6.43 -13.83
C VAL A 33 -7.24 7.18 -12.56
N LYS A 34 -6.27 7.76 -11.83
CA LYS A 34 -6.57 8.60 -10.66
C LYS A 34 -7.39 9.83 -11.03
N THR A 35 -7.09 10.48 -12.16
CA THR A 35 -7.85 11.65 -12.63
C THR A 35 -9.25 11.29 -13.10
N THR A 36 -9.44 10.09 -13.66
CA THR A 36 -10.75 9.57 -14.09
C THR A 36 -11.61 9.14 -12.90
N HIS A 37 -11.00 8.65 -11.83
CA HIS A 37 -11.66 8.17 -10.60
C HIS A 37 -11.19 8.96 -9.36
N PRO A 38 -11.48 10.26 -9.26
CA PRO A 38 -10.89 11.13 -8.23
C PRO A 38 -11.32 10.79 -6.80
N SER A 39 -12.48 10.14 -6.63
CA SER A 39 -13.03 9.67 -5.34
C SER A 39 -12.23 8.50 -4.75
N VAL A 40 -11.59 7.67 -5.58
CA VAL A 40 -10.90 6.45 -5.15
C VAL A 40 -9.50 6.79 -4.63
N PRO A 41 -9.17 6.48 -3.37
CA PRO A 41 -7.81 6.65 -2.86
C PRO A 41 -6.84 5.74 -3.62
N ILE A 42 -5.68 6.26 -4.02
CA ILE A 42 -4.61 5.46 -4.63
C ILE A 42 -3.32 5.70 -3.86
N ILE A 43 -2.68 4.61 -3.45
CA ILE A 43 -1.33 4.57 -2.89
C ILE A 43 -0.43 3.89 -3.94
N ALA A 44 0.71 4.49 -4.25
CA ALA A 44 1.75 3.89 -5.07
C ALA A 44 3.02 3.69 -4.23
N ILE A 45 3.52 2.45 -4.16
CA ILE A 45 4.78 2.11 -3.51
C ILE A 45 5.86 2.07 -4.59
N ILE A 46 6.87 2.92 -4.45
CA ILE A 46 7.98 3.05 -5.41
C ILE A 46 9.24 2.38 -4.85
N ASN A 47 10.00 1.75 -5.74
CA ASN A 47 11.18 0.97 -5.38
C ASN A 47 12.33 1.19 -6.37
N PRO A 48 13.14 2.26 -6.20
CA PRO A 48 14.29 2.52 -7.07
C PRO A 48 15.29 1.35 -7.16
N SER A 49 15.65 0.73 -6.03
CA SER A 49 16.60 -0.39 -6.02
C SER A 49 16.55 -1.17 -4.70
N SER A 50 15.45 -1.88 -4.45
CA SER A 50 15.16 -2.55 -3.16
C SER A 50 15.33 -1.61 -1.95
N GLY A 51 14.92 -0.36 -2.15
CA GLY A 51 15.26 0.79 -1.32
C GLY A 51 15.44 2.06 -2.16
N PRO A 52 15.92 3.17 -1.57
CA PRO A 52 15.99 4.48 -2.22
C PRO A 52 17.03 4.58 -3.35
N GLY A 53 17.88 3.56 -3.53
CA GLY A 53 19.03 3.59 -4.43
C GLY A 53 20.28 4.14 -3.74
N THR A 54 21.36 4.28 -4.53
CA THR A 54 22.66 4.80 -4.05
C THR A 54 22.84 6.30 -4.31
N ALA A 55 22.00 6.88 -5.16
CA ALA A 55 21.94 8.30 -5.47
C ALA A 55 20.52 8.69 -5.88
N ILE A 56 20.23 9.99 -5.84
CA ILE A 56 18.97 10.55 -6.34
C ILE A 56 18.83 10.30 -7.85
N ASP A 57 17.65 9.83 -8.26
CA ASP A 57 17.27 9.67 -9.67
C ASP A 57 16.21 10.70 -10.07
N SER A 58 16.53 11.55 -11.05
CA SER A 58 15.64 12.60 -11.55
C SER A 58 14.35 12.08 -12.19
N ASN A 59 14.37 10.88 -12.77
CA ASN A 59 13.17 10.26 -13.33
C ASN A 59 12.18 9.88 -12.22
N PHE A 60 12.69 9.37 -11.09
CA PHE A 60 11.86 9.12 -9.91
C PHE A 60 11.30 10.42 -9.35
N VAL A 61 12.12 11.47 -9.20
CA VAL A 61 11.63 12.79 -8.75
C VAL A 61 10.49 13.30 -9.63
N ALA A 62 10.66 13.25 -10.96
CA ALA A 62 9.65 13.71 -11.91
C ALA A 62 8.37 12.85 -11.88
N GLY A 63 8.51 11.52 -11.85
CA GLY A 63 7.38 10.59 -11.77
C GLY A 63 6.58 10.75 -10.48
N ILE A 64 7.27 10.84 -9.34
CA ILE A 64 6.66 11.00 -8.01
C ILE A 64 5.88 12.32 -7.95
N THR A 65 6.47 13.40 -8.46
CA THR A 65 5.79 14.70 -8.53
C THR A 65 4.50 14.62 -9.36
N LYS A 66 4.51 13.92 -10.50
CA LYS A 66 3.30 13.73 -11.32
C LYS A 66 2.21 12.95 -10.57
N LEU A 67 2.58 11.86 -9.89
CA LEU A 67 1.65 11.07 -9.07
C LEU A 67 1.04 11.92 -7.95
N GLN A 68 1.87 12.63 -7.19
CA GLN A 68 1.43 13.48 -6.08
C GLN A 68 0.50 14.60 -6.56
N ASN A 69 0.81 15.25 -7.69
CA ASN A 69 -0.05 16.27 -8.29
C ASN A 69 -1.41 15.72 -8.73
N ALA A 70 -1.51 14.44 -9.07
CA ALA A 70 -2.78 13.77 -9.36
C ALA A 70 -3.55 13.35 -8.09
N GLY A 71 -2.98 13.54 -6.90
CA GLY A 71 -3.57 13.13 -5.63
C GLY A 71 -3.30 11.66 -5.26
N VAL A 72 -2.28 11.04 -5.86
CA VAL A 72 -1.77 9.72 -5.44
C VAL A 72 -0.84 9.91 -4.24
N ILE A 73 -1.02 9.09 -3.21
CA ILE A 73 -0.09 9.02 -2.08
C ILE A 73 1.09 8.14 -2.48
N VAL A 74 2.32 8.65 -2.40
CA VAL A 74 3.51 7.89 -2.81
C VAL A 74 4.30 7.43 -1.58
N LEU A 75 4.61 6.13 -1.51
CA LEU A 75 5.40 5.52 -0.43
C LEU A 75 6.74 4.99 -0.95
N GLY A 76 7.81 5.18 -0.18
CA GLY A 76 9.08 4.50 -0.44
C GLY A 76 9.10 3.08 0.11
N TYR A 77 9.57 2.12 -0.67
CA TYR A 77 9.79 0.74 -0.24
C TYR A 77 11.02 0.63 0.68
N VAL A 78 10.86 0.07 1.87
CA VAL A 78 11.99 -0.22 2.78
C VAL A 78 11.84 -1.64 3.35
N HIS A 79 12.67 -2.56 2.88
CA HIS A 79 12.71 -3.91 3.44
C HIS A 79 13.26 -3.90 4.87
N THR A 80 12.73 -4.70 5.78
CA THR A 80 13.15 -4.71 7.19
C THR A 80 13.82 -6.01 7.62
N LYS A 81 13.80 -7.04 6.75
CA LYS A 81 14.30 -8.38 7.02
C LYS A 81 13.75 -8.95 8.33
N TYR A 82 12.44 -8.85 8.54
CA TYR A 82 11.76 -9.30 9.75
C TYR A 82 12.37 -8.70 11.03
N ALA A 83 12.62 -7.39 11.00
CA ALA A 83 13.30 -6.63 12.05
C ALA A 83 14.77 -7.02 12.32
N ALA A 84 15.42 -7.80 11.45
CA ALA A 84 16.83 -8.12 11.55
C ALA A 84 17.75 -7.01 11.02
N ARG A 85 17.25 -6.08 10.20
CA ARG A 85 18.01 -4.87 9.85
C ARG A 85 18.13 -3.96 11.08
N ALA A 86 19.29 -3.36 11.28
CA ALA A 86 19.46 -2.39 12.36
C ALA A 86 18.52 -1.20 12.15
N ILE A 87 17.85 -0.75 13.21
CA ILE A 87 16.87 0.34 13.13
C ILE A 87 17.48 1.63 12.56
N ALA A 88 18.76 1.90 12.85
CA ALA A 88 19.47 3.05 12.31
C ALA A 88 19.63 3.00 10.78
N THR A 89 19.88 1.81 10.22
CA THR A 89 19.96 1.61 8.77
C THR A 89 18.62 1.83 8.10
N VAL A 90 17.54 1.31 8.69
CA VAL A 90 16.18 1.53 8.16
C VAL A 90 15.79 3.01 8.24
N LYS A 91 16.15 3.69 9.34
CA LYS A 91 15.97 5.16 9.46
C LYS A 91 16.75 5.95 8.40
N ALA A 92 17.96 5.51 8.04
CA ALA A 92 18.72 6.13 6.96
C ALA A 92 18.01 5.99 5.60
N ASP A 93 17.42 4.83 5.30
CA ASP A 93 16.61 4.66 4.07
C ASP A 93 15.41 5.62 4.06
N ILE A 94 14.71 5.79 5.20
CA ILE A 94 13.62 6.76 5.36
C ILE A 94 14.11 8.18 5.08
N ASP A 95 15.29 8.55 5.58
CA ASP A 95 15.90 9.86 5.35
C ASP A 95 16.24 10.08 3.88
N PHE A 96 16.78 9.08 3.19
CA PHE A 96 17.03 9.17 1.74
C PHE A 96 15.72 9.35 0.97
N TYR A 97 14.68 8.57 1.27
CA TYR A 97 13.37 8.75 0.65
C TYR A 97 12.80 10.15 0.88
N LYS A 98 12.94 10.69 2.10
CA LYS A 98 12.49 12.06 2.38
C LYS A 98 13.27 13.08 1.57
N ASN A 99 14.59 13.00 1.62
CA ASN A 99 15.48 14.04 1.13
C ASN A 99 15.62 14.03 -0.41
N TRP A 100 15.59 12.85 -1.03
CA TRP A 100 15.76 12.72 -2.47
C TRP A 100 14.45 12.80 -3.23
N TYR A 101 13.38 12.21 -2.68
CA TYR A 101 12.16 11.97 -3.43
C TYR A 101 10.92 12.64 -2.83
N ASN A 102 11.02 13.18 -1.62
CA ASN A 102 9.92 13.83 -0.90
C ASN A 102 8.61 13.02 -0.91
N VAL A 103 8.73 11.71 -0.70
CA VAL A 103 7.58 10.78 -0.62
C VAL A 103 6.66 11.12 0.56
N ASP A 104 5.40 10.69 0.47
CA ASP A 104 4.37 10.89 1.49
C ASP A 104 4.47 9.90 2.65
N GLY A 105 5.25 8.83 2.50
CA GLY A 105 5.27 7.73 3.45
C GLY A 105 6.22 6.60 3.11
N ILE A 106 6.13 5.53 3.91
CA ILE A 106 7.01 4.36 3.81
C ILE A 106 6.18 3.08 3.85
N ASN A 107 6.55 2.13 2.99
CA ASN A 107 6.12 0.75 3.09
C ASN A 107 7.26 -0.09 3.67
N PHE A 108 7.08 -0.59 4.89
CA PHE A 108 8.01 -1.50 5.57
C PHE A 108 7.75 -2.93 5.10
N ASP A 109 8.57 -3.41 4.17
CA ASP A 109 8.46 -4.76 3.63
C ASP A 109 9.22 -5.79 4.47
N GLU A 110 8.91 -7.06 4.26
CA GLU A 110 9.40 -8.18 5.07
C GLU A 110 9.15 -7.92 6.56
N MET A 111 7.98 -7.37 6.90
CA MET A 111 7.63 -7.04 8.29
C MET A 111 7.46 -8.31 9.12
N ALA A 112 8.01 -8.33 10.34
CA ALA A 112 7.81 -9.44 11.25
C ALA A 112 6.34 -9.52 11.69
N ASN A 113 5.84 -10.76 11.84
CA ASN A 113 4.48 -11.04 12.32
C ASN A 113 4.45 -11.86 13.62
N THR A 114 5.60 -11.99 14.28
CA THR A 114 5.79 -12.65 15.57
C THR A 114 5.95 -11.63 16.69
N ALA A 115 5.58 -11.94 17.93
CA ALA A 115 5.70 -11.01 19.05
C ALA A 115 7.16 -10.60 19.32
N GLY A 116 7.36 -9.38 19.81
CA GLY A 116 8.67 -8.88 20.28
C GLY A 116 9.31 -7.83 19.38
N HIS A 117 8.73 -7.51 18.22
CA HIS A 117 9.25 -6.48 17.31
C HIS A 117 8.31 -5.26 17.20
N GLU A 118 7.25 -5.17 17.98
CA GLU A 118 6.28 -4.06 17.94
C GLU A 118 6.94 -2.70 18.20
N VAL A 119 7.88 -2.63 19.16
CA VAL A 119 8.64 -1.41 19.46
C VAL A 119 9.51 -1.00 18.27
N TYR A 120 10.06 -1.96 17.54
CA TYR A 120 10.87 -1.69 16.35
C TYR A 120 10.03 -1.00 15.26
N PHE A 121 8.88 -1.57 14.91
CA PHE A 121 8.02 -1.00 13.85
C PHE A 121 7.32 0.30 14.29
N SER A 122 6.83 0.39 15.53
CA SER A 122 6.26 1.65 16.05
C SER A 122 7.29 2.78 16.09
N SER A 123 8.55 2.49 16.45
CA SER A 123 9.64 3.48 16.42
C SER A 123 9.98 3.94 15.01
N LEU A 124 9.92 3.05 14.02
CA LEU A 124 10.13 3.40 12.61
C LEU A 124 8.98 4.25 12.07
N SER A 125 7.74 3.88 12.40
CA SER A 125 6.57 4.66 12.01
C SER A 125 6.63 6.07 12.59
N GLN A 126 6.87 6.20 13.90
CA GLN A 126 7.05 7.49 14.57
C GLN A 126 8.20 8.31 13.95
N TYR A 127 9.30 7.66 13.57
CA TYR A 127 10.40 8.33 12.90
C TYR A 127 9.99 8.88 11.53
N ALA A 128 9.31 8.09 10.69
CA ALA A 128 8.78 8.57 9.42
C ALA A 128 7.84 9.77 9.61
N LYS A 129 6.93 9.70 10.60
CA LYS A 129 6.05 10.83 10.96
C LYS A 129 6.83 12.09 11.38
N SER A 130 7.91 11.92 12.14
CA SER A 130 8.78 13.04 12.56
C SER A 130 9.45 13.76 11.38
N LYS A 131 9.54 13.10 10.22
CA LYS A 131 10.03 13.68 8.95
C LYS A 131 8.91 14.32 8.11
N GLY A 132 7.70 14.40 8.66
CA GLY A 132 6.53 14.97 7.99
C GLY A 132 5.82 14.01 7.03
N MET A 133 6.19 12.72 7.01
CA MET A 133 5.47 11.71 6.25
C MET A 133 4.15 11.36 6.94
N LYS A 134 3.11 11.08 6.15
CA LYS A 134 1.73 10.92 6.63
C LYS A 134 1.24 9.49 6.60
N MET A 135 1.92 8.58 5.92
CA MET A 135 1.47 7.19 5.75
C MET A 135 2.60 6.19 6.00
N THR A 136 2.30 5.13 6.71
CA THR A 136 3.18 4.00 6.98
C THR A 136 2.39 2.72 6.77
N VAL A 137 2.90 1.86 5.89
CA VAL A 137 2.35 0.54 5.61
C VAL A 137 3.34 -0.49 6.11
N GLY A 138 2.85 -1.50 6.82
CA GLY A 138 3.62 -2.69 7.16
C GLY A 138 3.20 -3.85 6.28
N ASN A 139 4.15 -4.55 5.65
CA ASN A 139 3.86 -5.69 4.80
C ASN A 139 4.46 -6.98 5.37
N PRO A 140 3.71 -7.72 6.21
CA PRO A 140 4.04 -9.10 6.56
C PRO A 140 3.63 -10.10 5.46
N GLY A 141 2.80 -9.71 4.49
CA GLY A 141 2.27 -10.59 3.43
C GLY A 141 1.28 -11.66 3.92
N MET A 142 0.98 -11.69 5.22
CA MET A 142 0.14 -12.70 5.86
C MET A 142 -0.52 -12.18 7.14
N SER A 143 -1.30 -13.04 7.81
CA SER A 143 -1.88 -12.69 9.12
C SER A 143 -0.81 -12.31 10.14
N THR A 144 -1.15 -11.36 11.00
CA THR A 144 -0.27 -10.87 12.07
C THR A 144 -1.02 -10.77 13.41
N LEU A 145 -0.29 -10.44 14.48
CA LEU A 145 -0.84 -10.25 15.81
C LEU A 145 -1.53 -8.88 15.93
N THR A 146 -2.60 -8.82 16.72
CA THR A 146 -3.34 -7.57 17.01
C THR A 146 -2.43 -6.46 17.57
N SER A 147 -1.36 -6.81 18.27
CA SER A 147 -0.37 -5.87 18.81
C SER A 147 0.37 -5.05 17.73
N TYR A 148 0.38 -5.52 16.48
CA TYR A 148 1.00 -4.81 15.37
C TYR A 148 0.11 -3.75 14.71
N ILE A 149 -1.21 -3.77 14.93
CA ILE A 149 -2.17 -2.94 14.17
C ILE A 149 -1.94 -1.44 14.34
N ASP A 150 -1.48 -1.01 15.51
CA ASP A 150 -1.17 0.40 15.80
C ASP A 150 0.31 0.75 15.67
N THR A 151 1.16 -0.20 15.25
CA THR A 151 2.57 0.08 14.97
C THR A 151 2.76 0.84 13.65
N VAL A 152 1.77 0.77 12.75
CA VAL A 152 1.72 1.42 11.43
C VAL A 152 0.28 1.90 11.14
N ASP A 153 0.08 2.66 10.06
CA ASP A 153 -1.26 3.13 9.68
C ASP A 153 -2.07 2.05 8.96
N ASN A 154 -1.41 1.16 8.23
CA ASN A 154 -2.03 0.07 7.48
C ASN A 154 -1.14 -1.18 7.43
N LEU A 155 -1.74 -2.36 7.42
CA LEU A 155 -1.07 -3.65 7.32
C LEU A 155 -1.53 -4.41 6.08
N SER A 156 -0.60 -4.82 5.23
CA SER A 156 -0.85 -5.78 4.14
C SER A 156 -0.91 -7.20 4.72
N ILE A 157 -2.14 -7.67 4.93
CA ILE A 157 -2.43 -8.92 5.66
C ILE A 157 -2.54 -10.13 4.74
N TYR A 158 -2.31 -9.97 3.44
CA TYR A 158 -2.35 -11.03 2.45
C TYR A 158 -1.55 -10.60 1.22
N GLU A 159 -0.59 -11.42 0.81
CA GLU A 159 0.16 -11.28 -0.43
C GLU A 159 0.45 -12.67 -1.01
N SER A 160 -0.33 -13.10 -2.01
CA SER A 160 -0.21 -14.46 -2.57
C SER A 160 -0.79 -14.55 -3.98
N SER A 161 -0.45 -15.66 -4.66
CA SER A 161 -1.17 -16.11 -5.85
C SER A 161 -2.59 -16.51 -5.47
N GLY A 162 -3.57 -16.13 -6.29
CA GLY A 162 -4.99 -16.39 -6.05
C GLY A 162 -5.66 -15.33 -5.17
N LEU A 163 -6.99 -15.32 -5.20
CA LEU A 163 -7.78 -14.47 -4.31
C LEU A 163 -7.93 -15.15 -2.93
N PRO A 164 -7.84 -14.40 -1.82
CA PRO A 164 -8.24 -14.95 -0.52
C PRO A 164 -9.74 -15.21 -0.50
N THR A 165 -10.19 -16.07 0.41
CA THR A 165 -11.65 -16.17 0.67
C THR A 165 -12.12 -14.98 1.50
N ILE A 166 -13.39 -14.60 1.36
CA ILE A 166 -13.99 -13.55 2.20
C ILE A 166 -13.95 -13.93 3.69
N THR A 167 -14.13 -15.21 4.02
CA THR A 167 -13.99 -15.72 5.40
C THR A 167 -12.58 -15.50 5.95
N MET A 168 -11.53 -15.64 5.13
CA MET A 168 -10.15 -15.35 5.53
C MET A 168 -9.94 -13.86 5.80
N LEU A 169 -10.44 -12.98 4.93
CA LEU A 169 -10.35 -11.53 5.15
C LEU A 169 -11.10 -11.15 6.42
N SER A 170 -12.31 -11.68 6.61
CA SER A 170 -13.10 -11.48 7.83
C SER A 170 -12.35 -11.90 9.08
N SER A 171 -11.77 -13.11 9.12
CA SER A 171 -11.06 -13.60 10.31
C SER A 171 -9.80 -12.80 10.65
N ARG A 172 -9.12 -12.24 9.64
CA ARG A 172 -7.92 -11.40 9.82
C ARG A 172 -8.22 -9.94 10.15
N THR A 173 -9.48 -9.52 10.08
CA THR A 173 -9.90 -8.13 10.29
C THR A 173 -11.01 -7.97 11.33
N SER A 174 -11.46 -9.07 11.96
CA SER A 174 -12.53 -9.11 12.97
C SER A 174 -12.10 -8.54 14.33
N TYR A 175 -11.65 -7.29 14.33
CA TYR A 175 -11.30 -6.53 15.52
C TYR A 175 -12.20 -5.32 15.61
N SER A 176 -13.18 -5.36 16.53
CA SER A 176 -14.18 -4.28 16.67
C SER A 176 -13.58 -2.90 16.95
N ALA A 177 -12.37 -2.84 17.50
CA ALA A 177 -11.64 -1.60 17.78
C ALA A 177 -10.98 -0.97 16.54
N TYR A 178 -10.80 -1.71 15.44
CA TYR A 178 -10.02 -1.26 14.30
C TYR A 178 -10.87 -1.14 13.02
N PRO A 179 -10.84 0.01 12.33
CA PRO A 179 -11.53 0.15 11.05
C PRO A 179 -10.83 -0.62 9.94
N LYS A 180 -11.56 -0.93 8.86
CA LYS A 180 -10.99 -1.57 7.65
C LYS A 180 -9.77 -0.85 7.07
N SER A 181 -9.65 0.46 7.29
CA SER A 181 -8.53 1.28 6.81
C SER A 181 -7.17 0.84 7.37
N LYS A 182 -7.15 0.06 8.45
CA LYS A 182 -5.94 -0.56 9.01
C LYS A 182 -5.41 -1.73 8.19
N PHE A 183 -6.15 -2.22 7.20
CA PHE A 183 -5.82 -3.44 6.49
C PHE A 183 -5.79 -3.25 4.98
N SER A 184 -4.91 -3.99 4.32
CA SER A 184 -4.84 -4.10 2.87
C SER A 184 -4.54 -5.54 2.43
N MET A 185 -4.74 -5.81 1.14
CA MET A 185 -4.38 -7.09 0.54
C MET A 185 -3.79 -6.90 -0.87
N ILE A 186 -2.92 -7.81 -1.26
CA ILE A 186 -2.34 -7.92 -2.59
C ILE A 186 -2.57 -9.36 -3.09
N ALA A 187 -3.16 -9.51 -4.27
CA ALA A 187 -3.36 -10.81 -4.92
C ALA A 187 -2.79 -10.77 -6.33
N PHE A 188 -2.09 -11.82 -6.74
CA PHE A 188 -1.52 -11.95 -8.08
C PHE A 188 -1.95 -13.26 -8.77
N GLY A 189 -1.69 -13.39 -10.06
CA GLY A 189 -2.10 -14.54 -10.88
C GLY A 189 -3.59 -14.58 -11.21
N ILE A 190 -4.25 -13.43 -11.26
CA ILE A 190 -5.69 -13.30 -11.49
C ILE A 190 -5.96 -12.77 -12.90
N ASN A 191 -6.09 -13.66 -13.88
CA ASN A 191 -6.22 -13.29 -15.31
C ASN A 191 -7.49 -12.49 -15.66
N GLN A 192 -8.52 -12.54 -14.81
CA GLN A 192 -9.77 -11.81 -15.00
C GLN A 192 -10.22 -11.20 -13.67
N LEU A 193 -10.55 -9.92 -13.70
CA LEU A 193 -11.04 -9.22 -12.52
C LEU A 193 -12.44 -9.71 -12.12
N ASP A 194 -12.54 -10.23 -10.89
CA ASP A 194 -13.83 -10.49 -10.24
C ASP A 194 -14.26 -9.23 -9.46
N THR A 195 -15.13 -8.42 -10.06
CA THR A 195 -15.64 -7.19 -9.42
C THR A 195 -16.56 -7.46 -8.24
N ALA A 196 -17.23 -8.63 -8.20
CA ALA A 196 -18.03 -9.03 -7.05
C ALA A 196 -17.12 -9.36 -5.86
N PHE A 197 -15.98 -10.02 -6.10
CA PHE A 197 -14.95 -10.18 -5.08
C PHE A 197 -14.43 -8.82 -4.58
N VAL A 198 -14.09 -7.89 -5.49
CA VAL A 198 -13.63 -6.53 -5.10
C VAL A 198 -14.63 -5.85 -4.17
N ALA A 199 -15.93 -5.88 -4.52
CA ALA A 199 -16.98 -5.30 -3.71
C ALA A 199 -17.05 -5.94 -2.32
N HIS A 200 -17.02 -7.27 -2.22
CA HIS A 200 -17.07 -7.96 -0.92
C HIS A 200 -15.79 -7.76 -0.08
N ALA A 201 -14.61 -7.77 -0.71
CA ALA A 201 -13.34 -7.52 -0.05
C ALA A 201 -13.26 -6.09 0.50
N SER A 202 -13.86 -5.11 -0.19
CA SER A 202 -13.88 -3.70 0.23
C SER A 202 -14.57 -3.45 1.57
N ILE A 203 -15.33 -4.42 2.10
CA ILE A 203 -15.94 -4.36 3.43
C ILE A 203 -14.87 -4.56 4.52
N TYR A 204 -13.82 -5.33 4.23
CA TYR A 204 -12.82 -5.77 5.21
C TYR A 204 -11.49 -5.02 5.12
N VAL A 205 -11.14 -4.51 3.94
CA VAL A 205 -9.86 -3.80 3.71
C VAL A 205 -10.06 -2.38 3.21
N GLY A 206 -9.18 -1.47 3.64
CA GLY A 206 -9.12 -0.10 3.18
C GLY A 206 -8.42 0.07 1.85
N TYR A 207 -7.51 -0.86 1.50
CA TYR A 207 -6.86 -0.88 0.20
C TYR A 207 -6.75 -2.31 -0.33
N LEU A 208 -6.81 -2.49 -1.64
CA LEU A 208 -6.54 -3.77 -2.28
C LEU A 208 -5.78 -3.58 -3.59
N TYR A 209 -5.05 -4.60 -4.01
CA TYR A 209 -4.49 -4.68 -5.35
C TYR A 209 -4.60 -6.11 -5.86
N ILE A 210 -5.05 -6.24 -7.10
CA ILE A 210 -5.28 -7.51 -7.76
C ILE A 210 -4.62 -7.40 -9.13
N THR A 211 -3.77 -8.36 -9.49
CA THR A 211 -3.07 -8.36 -10.77
C THR A 211 -3.07 -9.72 -11.45
N ASP A 212 -3.07 -9.72 -12.79
CA ASP A 212 -2.90 -10.88 -13.66
C ASP A 212 -1.45 -11.34 -13.78
N ASN A 213 -0.49 -10.52 -13.32
CA ASN A 213 0.92 -10.89 -13.32
C ASN A 213 1.23 -12.03 -12.34
N ILE A 214 2.35 -12.70 -12.56
CA ILE A 214 2.76 -13.89 -11.82
C ILE A 214 4.20 -13.76 -11.31
N LEU A 215 4.63 -14.72 -10.49
CA LEU A 215 6.03 -14.86 -10.09
C LEU A 215 6.95 -15.08 -11.31
N PRO A 216 8.24 -14.67 -11.24
CA PRO A 216 8.96 -14.23 -10.05
C PRO A 216 8.74 -12.75 -9.66
N ASN A 217 8.15 -11.94 -10.53
CA ASN A 217 7.92 -10.52 -10.25
C ASN A 217 6.53 -10.10 -10.73
N PRO A 218 5.48 -10.17 -9.89
CA PRO A 218 4.14 -9.77 -10.28
C PRO A 218 3.94 -8.25 -10.39
N TYR A 219 4.98 -7.46 -10.14
CA TYR A 219 4.91 -6.00 -9.95
C TYR A 219 5.68 -5.20 -11.01
N ASP A 220 6.11 -5.88 -12.09
CA ASP A 220 6.86 -5.28 -13.20
C ASP A 220 5.97 -4.63 -14.28
N THR A 221 4.64 -4.76 -14.15
CA THR A 221 3.63 -4.07 -14.97
C THR A 221 2.35 -3.86 -14.15
N LEU A 222 1.42 -3.04 -14.65
CA LEU A 222 0.05 -2.93 -14.11
C LEU A 222 -0.86 -3.98 -14.74
N PRO A 223 -1.93 -4.41 -14.05
CA PRO A 223 -2.84 -5.35 -14.63
C PRO A 223 -3.57 -4.80 -15.84
N VAL A 224 -3.89 -5.65 -16.80
CA VAL A 224 -4.63 -5.26 -18.02
C VAL A 224 -5.99 -4.63 -17.72
N TYR A 225 -6.55 -4.93 -16.55
CA TYR A 225 -7.82 -4.41 -16.05
C TYR A 225 -7.65 -3.33 -14.97
N PHE A 226 -6.49 -2.68 -14.84
CA PHE A 226 -6.20 -1.71 -13.78
C PHE A 226 -7.27 -0.61 -13.66
N ASN A 227 -7.71 -0.03 -14.79
CA ASN A 227 -8.81 0.94 -14.77
C ASN A 227 -10.12 0.34 -14.23
N ASN A 228 -10.46 -0.89 -14.62
CA ASN A 228 -11.67 -1.57 -14.15
C ASN A 228 -11.59 -1.92 -12.66
N LEU A 229 -10.40 -2.23 -12.15
CA LEU A 229 -10.16 -2.45 -10.72
C LEU A 229 -10.46 -1.17 -9.92
N VAL A 230 -9.95 -0.03 -10.38
CA VAL A 230 -10.21 1.27 -9.73
C VAL A 230 -11.69 1.66 -9.89
N ALA A 231 -12.28 1.49 -11.08
CA ALA A 231 -13.68 1.79 -11.34
C ALA A 231 -14.64 0.97 -10.46
N ALA A 232 -14.30 -0.29 -10.13
CA ALA A 232 -15.10 -1.13 -9.23
C ALA A 232 -15.16 -0.58 -7.78
N LEU A 233 -14.25 0.31 -7.41
CA LEU A 233 -14.21 0.98 -6.10
C LEU A 233 -14.75 2.42 -6.16
N ASP A 234 -15.06 2.95 -7.35
CA ASP A 234 -15.60 4.30 -7.53
C ASP A 234 -17.12 4.30 -7.37
N THR A 235 -17.58 4.49 -6.14
CA THR A 235 -19.01 4.40 -5.79
C THR A 235 -19.71 5.76 -5.63
N GLY A 236 -19.08 6.88 -6.02
CA GLY A 236 -19.62 8.25 -5.86
C GLY A 236 -19.21 8.96 -4.58
#